data_AF-A0A4Y4C833-F1
#
_entry.id   AF-A0A4Y4C833-F1
#
_cell.length_a   1.000
_cell.length_b   1.000
_cell.length_c   1.000
_cell.angle_alpha   90.00
_cell.angle_beta   90.00
_cell.angle_gamma   90.00
#
_symmetry.space_group_name_H-M   'P 1'
#
loop_
_entity.id
_entity.type
_entity.pdbx_description
1 polymer ?
#
loop_
_entity_poly.entity_id
_entity_poly.type
_entity_poly.pdbx_seq_one_letter_code
_entity_poly.pdbx_strand_id
1 'polypeptide(L)'
;MSDTPTDQTTTSQPVPGAATTPEATKPTGDDGDRGLTEDTPEATEQPETPVDGDQDADPTEDHTEQDTRVRKARREAANLRTRLHDTETERDTLTADLTAAQDALAATRRAQAADVLPGVKFDVLERLGLDLTEHLTDDGTVDLDSARDAATRLAVEAGLMSHGPKVGRNALPPGWEDTPANRRIAHNLRNAAPLGGNEGSGNWLQDALNNQ
;
A
#
# COMPACT_ATOMS: atom_id res chain seq x y z
N MET A 1 29.50 26.07 51.90
CA MET A 1 28.07 25.78 52.11
C MET A 1 27.36 26.31 50.88
N SER A 2 27.12 25.41 49.92
CA SER A 2 26.57 25.77 48.62
C SER A 2 25.24 25.03 48.51
N ASP A 3 24.15 25.78 48.54
CA ASP A 3 22.80 25.25 48.46
C ASP A 3 22.48 24.91 47.00
N THR A 4 22.21 23.64 46.75
CA THR A 4 21.75 23.11 45.46
C THR A 4 20.24 23.33 45.35
N PRO A 5 19.72 23.94 44.27
CA PRO A 5 18.27 24.03 44.05
C PRO A 5 17.73 22.67 43.60
N THR A 6 16.74 22.17 44.35
CA THR A 6 15.93 20.99 44.00
C THR A 6 14.92 21.36 42.93
N ASP A 7 15.11 20.86 41.71
CA ASP A 7 14.08 20.90 40.66
C ASP A 7 12.91 20.00 41.06
N GLN A 8 11.73 20.59 41.23
CA GLN A 8 10.49 19.86 41.42
C GLN A 8 9.90 19.53 40.06
N THR A 9 10.09 18.28 39.61
CA THR A 9 9.39 17.73 38.45
C THR A 9 7.93 17.48 38.84
N THR A 10 7.04 18.39 38.45
CA THR A 10 5.59 18.18 38.52
C THR A 10 5.19 17.18 37.43
N THR A 11 5.00 15.92 37.83
CA THR A 11 4.36 14.89 37.00
C THR A 11 2.88 15.22 36.83
N SER A 12 2.52 15.76 35.67
CA SER A 12 1.14 15.95 35.24
C SER A 12 0.52 14.59 34.92
N GLN A 13 -0.44 14.14 35.74
CA GLN A 13 -1.25 12.96 35.43
C GLN A 13 -2.22 13.29 34.27
N PRO A 14 -2.32 12.45 33.23
CA PRO A 14 -3.34 12.60 32.21
C PRO A 14 -4.72 12.30 32.80
N VAL A 15 -5.65 13.23 32.59
CA VAL A 15 -7.07 13.08 32.90
C VAL A 15 -7.65 11.99 31.99
N PRO A 16 -8.32 10.95 32.51
CA PRO A 16 -8.99 9.95 31.67
C PRO A 16 -10.11 10.63 30.88
N GLY A 17 -9.96 10.65 29.55
CA GLY A 17 -10.95 11.16 28.63
C GLY A 17 -12.28 10.43 28.78
N ALA A 18 -13.35 11.22 28.84
CA ALA A 18 -14.72 10.72 28.83
C ALA A 18 -14.94 9.84 27.60
N ALA A 19 -15.42 8.62 27.82
CA ALA A 19 -15.87 7.73 26.77
C ALA A 19 -17.02 8.40 26.00
N THR A 20 -16.72 8.88 24.80
CA THR A 20 -17.73 9.21 23.81
C THR A 20 -18.34 7.92 23.30
N THR A 21 -19.56 7.64 23.74
CA THR A 21 -20.47 6.65 23.15
C THR A 21 -20.62 6.94 21.65
N PRO A 22 -20.33 5.99 20.75
CA PRO A 22 -20.61 6.17 19.33
C PRO A 22 -22.13 6.23 19.12
N GLU A 23 -22.60 7.34 18.57
CA GLU A 23 -23.96 7.58 18.15
C GLU A 23 -24.27 6.68 16.95
N ALA A 24 -25.15 5.71 17.16
CA ALA A 24 -25.61 4.79 16.13
C ALA A 24 -26.32 5.56 15.01
N THR A 25 -25.60 5.82 13.93
CA THR A 25 -26.15 6.42 12.71
C THR A 25 -26.98 5.35 12.01
N LYS A 26 -28.29 5.56 11.95
CA LYS A 26 -29.20 4.74 11.14
C LYS A 26 -28.80 4.85 9.67
N PRO A 27 -28.59 3.75 8.93
CA PRO A 27 -28.49 3.81 7.48
C PRO A 27 -29.87 4.14 6.92
N THR A 28 -29.97 5.34 6.34
CA THR A 28 -31.06 5.75 5.45
C THR A 28 -30.92 4.95 4.17
N GLY A 29 -31.96 4.16 3.85
CA GLY A 29 -32.06 3.47 2.57
C GLY A 29 -32.08 4.48 1.42
N ASP A 30 -31.24 4.21 0.42
CA ASP A 30 -31.29 4.84 -0.88
C ASP A 30 -31.48 3.73 -1.92
N ASP A 31 -32.68 3.68 -2.47
CA ASP A 31 -33.07 2.83 -3.58
C ASP A 31 -32.58 3.48 -4.89
N GLY A 32 -31.61 2.87 -5.57
CA GLY A 32 -31.18 3.24 -6.92
C GLY A 32 -30.55 2.05 -7.64
N ASP A 33 -31.37 1.21 -8.28
CA ASP A 33 -31.64 1.19 -9.73
C ASP A 33 -30.42 0.88 -10.64
N ARG A 34 -30.32 -0.42 -10.97
CA ARG A 34 -29.90 -1.06 -12.25
C ARG A 34 -28.47 -0.90 -12.80
N GLY A 35 -27.85 -2.06 -13.00
CA GLY A 35 -26.81 -2.28 -14.03
C GLY A 35 -26.31 -3.73 -14.09
N LEU A 36 -27.06 -4.63 -14.74
CA LEU A 36 -26.68 -6.00 -15.09
C LEU A 36 -25.36 -6.06 -15.89
N THR A 37 -24.45 -6.97 -15.55
CA THR A 37 -23.81 -7.90 -16.52
C THR A 37 -23.34 -9.16 -15.81
N GLU A 38 -23.63 -10.29 -16.44
CA GLU A 38 -23.38 -11.67 -16.03
C GLU A 38 -21.88 -12.00 -16.07
N ASP A 39 -21.36 -12.69 -15.05
CA ASP A 39 -20.60 -13.91 -15.28
C ASP A 39 -20.52 -14.77 -14.01
N THR A 40 -21.08 -15.97 -14.14
CA THR A 40 -21.24 -17.02 -13.13
C THR A 40 -19.95 -17.84 -13.01
N PRO A 41 -19.52 -18.17 -11.78
CA PRO A 41 -19.29 -19.58 -11.50
C PRO A 41 -20.11 -20.05 -10.30
N GLU A 42 -20.87 -21.08 -10.60
CA GLU A 42 -21.59 -22.03 -9.75
C GLU A 42 -20.90 -22.30 -8.40
N ALA A 43 -21.45 -21.73 -7.32
CA ALA A 43 -21.26 -22.23 -5.97
C ALA A 43 -22.65 -22.36 -5.33
N THR A 44 -23.13 -23.59 -5.32
CA THR A 44 -24.37 -24.02 -4.68
C THR A 44 -24.25 -23.84 -3.16
N GLU A 45 -24.70 -22.70 -2.65
CA GLU A 45 -25.09 -22.58 -1.25
C GLU A 45 -26.57 -22.21 -1.22
N GLN A 46 -27.39 -23.26 -1.05
CA GLN A 46 -28.79 -23.11 -0.71
C GLN A 46 -28.88 -22.33 0.61
N PRO A 47 -29.57 -21.19 0.67
CA PRO A 47 -30.06 -20.70 1.94
C PRO A 47 -31.14 -21.69 2.39
N GLU A 48 -30.83 -22.51 3.39
CA GLU A 48 -31.88 -23.21 4.11
C GLU A 48 -32.78 -22.15 4.73
N THR A 49 -33.95 -21.98 4.12
CA THR A 49 -35.04 -21.20 4.68
C THR A 49 -35.30 -21.66 6.11
N PRO A 50 -35.43 -20.77 7.09
CA PRO A 50 -35.97 -21.14 8.38
C PRO A 50 -37.39 -21.61 8.12
N VAL A 51 -37.61 -22.92 8.22
CA VAL A 51 -38.95 -23.48 8.35
C VAL A 51 -39.47 -22.98 9.70
N ASP A 52 -40.19 -21.86 9.67
CA ASP A 52 -41.16 -21.49 10.68
C ASP A 52 -42.23 -22.59 10.66
N GLY A 53 -41.97 -23.63 11.46
CA GLY A 53 -42.95 -24.63 11.78
C GLY A 53 -44.02 -23.99 12.63
N ASP A 54 -45.12 -23.59 12.00
CA ASP A 54 -46.45 -23.55 12.61
C ASP A 54 -46.68 -24.91 13.30
N GLN A 55 -46.40 -24.97 14.60
CA GLN A 55 -46.97 -25.96 15.49
C GLN A 55 -48.13 -25.32 16.22
N ASP A 56 -49.26 -25.27 15.52
CA ASP A 56 -50.58 -25.42 16.11
C ASP A 56 -50.60 -26.76 16.86
N ALA A 57 -50.24 -26.72 18.14
CA ALA A 57 -50.46 -27.80 19.08
C ALA A 57 -51.30 -27.25 20.24
N ASP A 58 -52.59 -27.59 20.15
CA ASP A 58 -53.63 -27.51 21.17
C ASP A 58 -53.06 -27.65 22.60
N PRO A 59 -53.22 -26.65 23.50
CA PRO A 59 -52.58 -26.67 24.81
C PRO A 59 -53.33 -27.62 25.75
N THR A 60 -52.98 -28.90 25.69
CA THR A 60 -53.31 -29.81 26.80
C THR A 60 -52.26 -29.60 27.88
N GLU A 61 -52.60 -28.74 28.83
CA GLU A 61 -51.82 -28.32 30.00
C GLU A 61 -51.42 -29.52 30.88
N ASP A 62 -50.20 -30.02 30.70
CA ASP A 62 -49.44 -30.61 31.82
C ASP A 62 -47.94 -30.33 31.61
N HIS A 63 -47.62 -29.04 31.46
CA HIS A 63 -46.23 -28.57 31.36
C HIS A 63 -45.58 -28.64 32.74
N THR A 64 -45.05 -29.81 33.06
CA THR A 64 -44.09 -29.96 34.17
C THR A 64 -42.96 -28.94 34.03
N GLU A 65 -42.52 -28.34 35.14
CA GLU A 65 -41.46 -27.31 35.19
C GLU A 65 -40.15 -27.71 34.49
N GLN A 66 -39.98 -29.00 34.21
CA GLN A 66 -38.84 -29.55 33.50
C GLN A 66 -38.83 -29.19 32.01
N ASP A 67 -39.99 -29.11 31.35
CA ASP A 67 -40.07 -28.81 29.90
C ASP A 67 -39.73 -27.33 29.61
N THR A 68 -40.10 -26.42 30.51
CA THR A 68 -39.76 -24.99 30.39
C THR A 68 -38.26 -24.74 30.56
N ARG A 69 -37.59 -25.47 31.45
CA ARG A 69 -36.13 -25.41 31.64
C ARG A 69 -35.38 -25.92 30.40
N VAL A 70 -35.85 -27.01 29.78
CA VAL A 70 -35.24 -27.55 28.56
C VAL A 70 -35.40 -26.57 27.39
N ARG A 71 -36.58 -25.97 27.20
CA ARG A 71 -36.80 -24.96 26.15
C ARG A 71 -35.92 -23.72 26.35
N LYS A 72 -35.79 -23.23 27.59
CA LYS A 72 -34.89 -22.11 27.92
C LYS A 72 -33.44 -22.45 27.59
N ALA A 73 -32.95 -23.63 28.00
CA ALA A 73 -31.60 -24.07 27.70
C ALA A 73 -31.34 -24.21 26.19
N ARG A 74 -32.31 -24.70 25.41
CA ARG A 74 -32.20 -24.77 23.94
C ARG A 74 -32.10 -23.38 23.32
N ARG A 75 -32.90 -22.42 23.79
CA ARG A 75 -32.85 -21.02 23.31
C ARG A 75 -31.53 -20.36 23.66
N GLU A 76 -31.03 -20.56 24.88
CA GLU A 76 -29.72 -20.05 25.30
C GLU A 76 -28.60 -20.67 24.46
N ALA A 77 -28.63 -21.97 24.21
CA ALA A 77 -27.65 -22.64 23.36
C ALA A 77 -27.70 -22.14 21.90
N ALA A 78 -28.89 -21.88 21.35
CA ALA A 78 -29.03 -21.28 20.01
C ALA A 78 -28.43 -19.87 19.98
N ASN A 79 -28.77 -19.02 20.95
CA ASN A 79 -28.22 -17.67 21.07
C ASN A 79 -26.69 -17.67 21.20
N LEU A 80 -26.13 -18.62 21.96
CA LEU A 80 -24.68 -18.74 22.12
C LEU A 80 -23.99 -19.17 20.81
N ARG A 81 -24.60 -20.07 20.03
CA ARG A 81 -24.08 -20.46 18.71
C ARG A 81 -24.09 -19.29 17.74
N THR A 82 -25.18 -18.52 17.69
CA THR A 82 -25.26 -17.32 16.85
C THR A 82 -24.17 -16.32 17.24
N ARG A 83 -24.03 -16.01 18.53
CA ARG A 83 -22.97 -15.09 19.00
C ARG A 83 -21.57 -15.57 18.66
N LEU A 84 -21.31 -16.87 18.78
CA LEU A 84 -20.02 -17.46 18.40
C LEU A 84 -19.75 -17.24 16.91
N HIS A 85 -20.72 -17.53 16.05
CA HIS A 85 -20.61 -17.31 14.61
C HIS A 85 -20.41 -15.83 14.25
N ASP A 86 -21.15 -14.93 14.92
CA ASP A 86 -20.99 -13.48 14.74
C ASP A 86 -19.55 -13.05 15.10
N THR A 87 -19.02 -13.52 16.23
CA THR A 87 -17.64 -13.17 16.65
C THR A 87 -16.56 -13.76 15.73
N GLU A 88 -16.78 -14.95 15.18
CA GLU A 88 -15.87 -15.55 14.20
C GLU A 88 -15.85 -14.74 12.90
N THR A 89 -17.03 -14.34 12.42
CA THR A 89 -17.18 -13.49 11.23
C THR A 89 -16.54 -12.12 11.43
N GLU A 90 -16.71 -11.50 12.61
CA GLU A 90 -16.07 -10.24 12.96
C GLU A 90 -14.54 -10.36 12.99
N ARG A 91 -14.01 -11.42 13.60
CA ARG A 91 -12.56 -11.68 13.61
C ARG A 91 -12.02 -11.83 12.19
N ASP A 92 -12.71 -12.58 11.34
CA ASP A 92 -12.26 -12.83 9.97
C ASP A 92 -12.31 -11.55 9.13
N THR A 93 -13.34 -10.73 9.33
CA THR A 93 -13.46 -9.40 8.71
C THR A 93 -12.30 -8.49 9.14
N LEU A 94 -12.03 -8.38 10.45
CA LEU A 94 -10.92 -7.57 10.97
C LEU A 94 -9.56 -8.07 10.48
N THR A 95 -9.41 -9.38 10.32
CA THR A 95 -8.17 -9.96 9.78
C THR A 95 -8.01 -9.58 8.31
N ALA A 96 -9.07 -9.66 7.52
CA ALA A 96 -9.07 -9.24 6.12
C ALA A 96 -8.74 -7.74 5.99
N ASP A 97 -9.38 -6.88 6.79
CA ASP A 97 -9.15 -5.44 6.80
C ASP A 97 -7.71 -5.09 7.18
N LEU A 98 -7.15 -5.77 8.18
CA LEU A 98 -5.76 -5.60 8.58
C LEU A 98 -4.79 -6.00 7.47
N THR A 99 -5.04 -7.12 6.79
CA THR A 99 -4.21 -7.54 5.65
C THR A 99 -4.30 -6.55 4.49
N ALA A 100 -5.50 -6.06 4.17
CA ALA A 100 -5.70 -5.07 3.12
C ALA A 100 -5.01 -3.73 3.44
N ALA A 101 -5.06 -3.29 4.69
CA ALA A 101 -4.37 -2.09 5.15
C ALA A 101 -2.84 -2.25 5.09
N GLN A 102 -2.32 -3.42 5.45
CA GLN A 102 -0.89 -3.73 5.34
C GLN A 102 -0.43 -3.74 3.88
N ASP A 103 -1.22 -4.32 2.99
CA ASP A 103 -0.91 -4.36 1.55
C ASP A 103 -0.95 -2.97 0.92
N ALA A 104 -1.93 -2.14 1.27
CA ALA A 104 -2.03 -0.76 0.82
C ALA A 104 -0.83 0.08 1.31
N LEU A 105 -0.41 -0.12 2.56
CA LEU A 105 0.75 0.55 3.13
C LEU A 105 2.05 0.10 2.43
N ALA A 106 2.20 -1.20 2.16
CA ALA A 106 3.33 -1.75 1.43
C ALA A 106 3.38 -1.23 -0.03
N ALA A 107 2.24 -1.14 -0.71
CA ALA A 107 2.14 -0.55 -2.04
C ALA A 107 2.54 0.93 -2.05
N THR A 108 2.08 1.69 -1.06
CA THR A 108 2.43 3.11 -0.89
C THR A 108 3.94 3.29 -0.66
N ARG A 109 4.54 2.48 0.22
CA ARG A 109 5.99 2.49 0.44
C ARG A 109 6.78 2.15 -0.82
N ARG A 110 6.34 1.15 -1.60
CA ARG A 110 6.98 0.81 -2.89
C ARG A 110 6.87 1.94 -3.92
N ALA A 111 5.73 2.62 -3.97
CA ALA A 111 5.54 3.77 -4.85
C ALA A 111 6.48 4.92 -4.48
N GLN A 112 6.57 5.26 -3.19
CA GLN A 112 7.50 6.29 -2.68
C GLN A 112 8.96 5.90 -2.91
N ALA A 113 9.28 4.62 -2.75
CA ALA A 113 10.63 4.11 -2.96
C ALA A 113 11.12 4.19 -4.40
N ALA A 114 10.21 4.16 -5.39
CA ALA A 114 10.58 4.30 -6.80
C ALA A 114 11.25 5.65 -7.09
N ASP A 115 10.94 6.68 -6.30
CA ASP A 115 11.51 8.03 -6.43
C ASP A 115 12.86 8.20 -5.71
N VAL A 116 13.20 7.28 -4.79
CA VAL A 116 14.42 7.36 -3.97
C VAL A 116 15.66 7.25 -4.85
N LEU A 117 15.74 6.22 -5.70
CA LEU A 117 16.89 6.01 -6.59
C LEU A 117 16.45 5.57 -8.01
N PRO A 118 16.40 6.49 -8.99
CA PRO A 118 15.96 6.14 -10.33
C PRO A 118 16.91 5.10 -10.96
N GLY A 119 16.33 3.99 -11.44
CA GLY A 119 17.06 2.92 -12.12
C GLY A 119 17.50 1.75 -11.22
N VAL A 120 17.32 1.84 -9.90
CA VAL A 120 17.54 0.71 -8.98
C VAL A 120 16.19 0.24 -8.44
N LYS A 121 15.91 -1.06 -8.55
CA LYS A 121 14.68 -1.64 -7.99
C LYS A 121 14.74 -1.58 -6.47
N PHE A 122 13.65 -1.17 -5.83
CA PHE A 122 13.56 -1.09 -4.37
C PHE A 122 13.89 -2.43 -3.68
N ASP A 123 13.42 -3.56 -4.21
CA ASP A 123 13.73 -4.89 -3.68
C ASP A 123 15.25 -5.17 -3.57
N VAL A 124 16.07 -4.54 -4.41
CA VAL A 124 17.54 -4.66 -4.35
C VAL A 124 18.07 -3.86 -3.18
N LEU A 125 17.56 -2.66 -2.96
CA LEU A 125 17.95 -1.80 -1.83
C LEU A 125 17.52 -2.41 -0.49
N GLU A 126 16.31 -2.96 -0.40
CA GLU A 126 15.81 -3.65 0.78
C GLU A 126 16.68 -4.87 1.13
N ARG A 127 17.07 -5.68 0.13
CA ARG A 127 18.01 -6.80 0.31
C ARG A 127 19.42 -6.36 0.71
N LEU A 128 19.83 -5.14 0.36
CA LEU A 128 21.08 -4.54 0.78
C LEU A 128 21.00 -3.92 2.18
N GLY A 129 19.85 -3.99 2.84
CA GLY A 129 19.64 -3.51 4.21
C GLY A 129 19.11 -2.09 4.30
N LEU A 130 18.55 -1.53 3.22
CA LEU A 130 17.82 -0.26 3.33
C LEU A 130 16.48 -0.49 4.03
N ASP A 131 16.39 -0.07 5.30
CA ASP A 131 15.14 -0.07 6.05
C ASP A 131 14.49 1.32 5.99
N LEU A 132 13.37 1.45 5.25
CA LEU A 132 12.63 2.71 5.16
C LEU A 132 12.05 3.16 6.50
N THR A 133 11.91 2.25 7.48
CA THR A 133 11.39 2.62 8.80
C THR A 133 12.37 3.45 9.61
N GLU A 134 13.67 3.31 9.38
CA GLU A 134 14.72 4.15 9.98
C GLU A 134 14.72 5.57 9.41
N HIS A 135 14.08 5.77 8.25
CA HIS A 135 13.94 7.04 7.56
C HIS A 135 12.53 7.61 7.66
N LEU A 136 11.75 7.19 8.67
CA LEU A 136 10.47 7.83 8.98
C LEU A 136 10.70 9.11 9.77
N THR A 137 9.97 10.16 9.39
CA THR A 137 9.84 11.41 10.15
C THR A 137 8.94 11.19 11.38
N ASP A 138 8.93 12.16 12.30
CA ASP A 138 8.04 12.16 13.47
C ASP A 138 6.55 12.10 13.09
N ASP A 139 6.20 12.59 11.89
CA ASP A 139 4.84 12.54 11.33
C ASP A 139 4.49 11.19 10.69
N GLY A 140 5.42 10.23 10.70
CA GLY A 140 5.25 8.90 10.11
C GLY A 140 5.32 8.88 8.59
N THR A 141 5.83 9.94 7.96
CA THR A 141 6.12 9.98 6.51
C THR A 141 7.58 9.65 6.24
N VAL A 142 7.89 9.06 5.09
CA VAL A 142 9.28 8.73 4.73
C VAL A 142 10.03 10.00 4.33
N ASP A 143 11.15 10.29 5.00
CA ASP A 143 12.11 11.30 4.59
C ASP A 143 12.87 10.80 3.35
N LEU A 144 12.40 11.22 2.19
CA LEU A 144 12.93 10.80 0.90
C LEU A 144 14.39 11.22 0.69
N ASP A 145 14.82 12.34 1.26
CA ASP A 145 16.19 12.83 1.12
C ASP A 145 17.15 11.96 1.94
N SER A 146 16.79 11.68 3.20
CA SER A 146 17.54 10.76 4.08
C SER A 146 17.60 9.34 3.51
N ALA A 147 16.47 8.83 3.00
CA ALA A 147 16.40 7.52 2.36
C ALA A 147 17.24 7.48 1.07
N ARG A 148 17.25 8.56 0.28
CA ARG A 148 18.08 8.66 -0.94
C ARG A 148 19.56 8.68 -0.63
N ASP A 149 19.98 9.39 0.42
CA ASP A 149 21.38 9.43 0.84
C ASP A 149 21.86 8.06 1.32
N ALA A 150 21.04 7.35 2.11
CA ALA A 150 21.32 5.98 2.55
C ALA A 150 21.36 4.99 1.37
N ALA A 151 20.36 5.06 0.49
CA ALA A 151 20.29 4.22 -0.71
C ALA A 151 21.48 4.45 -1.65
N THR A 152 21.91 5.71 -1.83
CA THR A 152 23.10 6.06 -2.62
C THR A 152 24.36 5.45 -2.02
N ARG A 153 24.51 5.56 -0.70
CA ARG A 153 25.65 4.98 0.03
C ARG A 153 25.72 3.46 -0.15
N LEU A 154 24.60 2.77 0.09
CA LEU A 154 24.50 1.32 -0.11
C LEU A 154 24.76 0.91 -1.57
N ALA A 155 24.23 1.67 -2.54
CA ALA A 155 24.46 1.40 -3.96
C ALA A 155 25.93 1.57 -4.35
N VAL A 156 26.64 2.54 -3.75
CA VAL A 156 28.08 2.72 -3.97
C VAL A 156 28.88 1.60 -3.30
N GLU A 157 28.57 1.25 -2.05
CA GLU A 157 29.23 0.16 -1.31
C GLU A 157 29.04 -1.19 -2.00
N ALA A 158 27.85 -1.44 -2.55
CA ALA A 158 27.54 -2.64 -3.33
C ALA A 158 28.10 -2.60 -4.77
N GLY A 159 28.71 -1.50 -5.20
CA GLY A 159 29.23 -1.33 -6.56
C GLY A 159 28.17 -1.21 -7.67
N LEU A 160 26.90 -1.03 -7.29
CA LEU A 160 25.78 -0.82 -8.22
C LEU A 160 25.86 0.56 -8.89
N MET A 161 26.28 1.56 -8.12
CA MET A 161 26.65 2.86 -8.65
C MET A 161 28.15 2.89 -8.85
N SER A 162 28.59 2.35 -9.99
CA SER A 162 29.90 2.69 -10.50
C SER A 162 29.89 4.22 -10.74
N HIS A 163 30.49 4.96 -9.81
CA HIS A 163 31.27 6.14 -10.16
C HIS A 163 32.51 5.66 -10.93
N GLY A 164 32.29 4.86 -11.98
CA GLY A 164 33.31 4.57 -12.96
C GLY A 164 33.83 5.94 -13.38
N PRO A 165 35.17 6.10 -13.48
CA PRO A 165 35.72 7.35 -13.96
C PRO A 165 34.87 7.74 -15.16
N LYS A 166 34.34 8.96 -15.16
CA LYS A 166 33.83 9.57 -16.38
C LYS A 166 35.05 9.68 -17.28
N VAL A 167 35.47 8.56 -17.87
CA VAL A 167 36.28 8.50 -19.07
C VAL A 167 35.34 9.19 -20.03
N GLY A 168 35.49 10.52 -20.13
CA GLY A 168 34.63 11.31 -20.98
C GLY A 168 34.58 10.58 -22.31
N ARG A 169 33.44 10.54 -22.99
CA ARG A 169 33.39 10.02 -24.37
C ARG A 169 34.31 10.79 -25.34
N ASN A 170 35.08 11.75 -24.84
CA ASN A 170 36.16 12.48 -25.50
C ASN A 170 37.56 12.18 -24.94
N ALA A 171 37.72 11.25 -23.98
CA ALA A 171 39.03 10.70 -23.66
C ALA A 171 39.36 9.71 -24.77
N LEU A 172 39.89 10.26 -25.84
CA LEU A 172 40.43 9.50 -26.94
C LEU A 172 41.42 8.44 -26.42
N PRO A 173 41.49 7.28 -27.09
CA PRO A 173 42.28 6.15 -26.62
C PRO A 173 43.73 6.57 -26.34
N PRO A 174 44.36 6.05 -25.27
CA PRO A 174 45.77 6.30 -25.00
C PRO A 174 46.59 5.82 -26.21
N GLY A 175 47.23 6.75 -26.91
CA GLY A 175 47.90 6.52 -28.21
C GLY A 175 47.45 7.46 -29.33
N TRP A 176 46.37 8.23 -29.13
CA TRP A 176 46.09 9.38 -29.98
C TRP A 176 46.96 10.57 -29.50
N GLU A 177 48.19 10.66 -29.95
CA GLU A 177 48.92 11.91 -29.78
C GLU A 177 48.30 12.93 -30.75
N ASP A 178 48.17 14.20 -30.32
CA ASP A 178 47.67 15.33 -31.11
C ASP A 178 48.67 15.69 -32.22
N THR A 179 48.83 14.75 -33.13
CA THR A 179 49.68 14.84 -34.30
C THR A 179 48.96 15.66 -35.37
N PRO A 180 49.68 16.48 -36.15
CA PRO A 180 49.10 17.28 -37.22
C PRO A 180 48.35 16.44 -38.28
N ALA A 181 48.65 15.13 -38.38
CA ALA A 181 47.93 14.18 -39.21
C ALA A 181 46.49 13.94 -38.72
N ASN A 182 46.29 13.75 -37.41
CA ASN A 182 44.96 13.52 -36.83
C ASN A 182 44.07 14.77 -36.89
N ARG A 183 44.67 15.97 -36.78
CA ARG A 183 43.93 17.24 -36.93
C ARG A 183 43.30 17.42 -38.31
N ARG A 184 43.94 16.92 -39.37
CA ARG A 184 43.38 16.94 -40.74
C ARG A 184 42.20 16.00 -40.92
N ILE A 185 42.22 14.83 -40.27
CA ILE A 185 41.12 13.85 -40.36
C ILE A 185 39.87 14.37 -39.65
N ALA A 186 40.01 14.97 -38.46
CA ALA A 186 38.89 15.57 -37.74
C ALA A 186 38.26 16.76 -38.50
N HIS A 187 39.08 17.57 -39.18
CA HIS A 187 38.58 18.70 -39.97
C HIS A 187 37.87 18.27 -41.26
N ASN A 188 38.29 17.16 -41.89
CA ASN A 188 37.62 16.61 -43.06
C ASN A 188 36.28 15.95 -42.73
N LEU A 189 36.15 15.29 -41.57
CA LEU A 189 34.87 14.70 -41.13
C LEU A 189 33.82 15.76 -40.76
N ARG A 190 34.24 16.91 -40.22
CA ARG A 190 33.34 18.03 -39.93
C ARG A 190 32.79 18.72 -41.20
N ASN A 191 33.52 18.66 -42.31
CA ASN A 191 33.09 19.22 -43.60
C ASN A 191 32.39 18.21 -44.51
N ALA A 192 32.40 16.91 -44.16
CA ALA A 192 31.75 15.84 -44.93
C ALA A 192 30.33 15.51 -44.47
N ALA A 193 29.77 16.26 -43.51
CA ALA A 193 28.36 16.14 -43.17
C ALA A 193 27.52 16.67 -44.36
N PRO A 194 26.70 15.83 -45.01
CA PRO A 194 25.83 16.29 -46.07
C PRO A 194 24.84 17.29 -45.48
N LEU A 195 24.71 18.45 -46.12
CA LEU A 195 23.61 19.40 -45.98
C LEU A 195 22.30 18.76 -46.51
N GLY A 196 21.97 17.56 -46.03
CA GLY A 196 20.75 16.84 -46.34
C GLY A 196 19.61 17.42 -45.52
N GLY A 197 18.67 18.04 -46.23
CA GLY A 197 17.56 18.81 -45.70
C GLY A 197 16.83 18.20 -44.51
N ASN A 198 16.73 19.02 -43.46
CA ASN A 198 15.70 18.90 -42.45
C ASN A 198 14.38 19.46 -43.01
N GLU A 199 13.76 18.72 -43.92
CA GLU A 199 12.38 18.96 -44.36
C GLU A 199 11.64 17.63 -44.30
N GLY A 200 10.70 17.50 -43.36
CA GLY A 200 9.77 16.36 -43.36
C GLY A 200 9.85 15.41 -42.17
N SER A 201 10.05 15.91 -40.95
CA SER A 201 9.53 15.20 -39.78
C SER A 201 8.09 15.64 -39.57
N GLY A 202 7.20 15.04 -40.37
CA GLY A 202 5.77 15.22 -40.31
C GLY A 202 5.23 14.99 -38.90
N ASN A 203 4.24 15.78 -38.54
CA ASN A 203 3.64 15.87 -37.23
C ASN A 203 2.57 14.76 -37.05
N TRP A 204 3.00 13.49 -37.11
CA TRP A 204 2.09 12.33 -37.00
C TRP A 204 1.43 12.19 -35.61
N LEU A 205 1.86 12.97 -34.61
CA LEU A 205 1.22 13.00 -33.30
C LEU A 205 -0.08 13.82 -33.26
N GLN A 206 -0.38 14.63 -34.29
CA GLN A 206 -1.61 15.44 -34.30
C GLN A 206 -2.83 14.74 -34.93
N ASP A 207 -2.63 13.70 -35.73
CA ASP A 207 -3.75 12.92 -36.31
C ASP A 207 -4.34 11.88 -35.34
N ALA A 208 -3.68 11.57 -34.22
CA ALA A 208 -4.20 10.61 -33.24
C ALA A 208 -5.20 11.22 -32.23
N LEU A 209 -5.28 12.56 -32.16
CA LEU A 209 -6.09 13.28 -31.16
C LEU A 209 -7.44 13.80 -31.70
N ASN A 210 -7.73 13.63 -32.98
CA ASN A 210 -8.92 14.20 -33.62
C ASN A 210 -9.96 13.16 -34.06
N ASN A 211 -9.86 11.92 -33.59
CA ASN A 211 -10.77 10.82 -33.96
C ASN A 211 -11.46 10.18 -32.75
N GLN A 212 -11.95 11.02 -31.82
CA GLN A 212 -12.95 10.65 -30.81
C GLN A 212 -14.21 11.51 -31.00
#